data_AF-A0ABD5UNC1-F1
#
_entry.id   AF-A0ABD5UNC1-F1
#
_cell.length_a   1.000
_cell.length_b   1.000
_cell.length_c   1.000
_cell.angle_alpha   90.00
_cell.angle_beta   90.00
_cell.angle_gamma   90.00
#
_symmetry.space_group_name_H-M   'P 1'
#
loop_
_entity.id
_entity.type
_entity.pdbx_description
1 polymer ?
#
loop_
_entity_poly.entity_id
_entity_poly.type
_entity_poly.pdbx_seq_one_letter_code
_entity_poly.pdbx_strand_id
1 'polypeptide(L)'
;MQSVAAEVVSLLADVAPRLARIAAFIAIGVFAANLAVAFGLIRYVAGLSGRLTRPANLPDEVGTAILTTAASTTAGYATLAEYRESGLLDDRATLVAVVINTFFGFVQHVFTYYIPVLIPILGVETGIVYVSARAGIALAITVTGVLAGGVLLSERNVNREALAAIDATGPEGDDRTGRERVREAGATSWSTLRRIVPRLALVYTLVIAFVTTYDVEALTGVAEPITGVLGLPGAAVPVIAVYTLDTTAGAVTIAGVDAGTFTTRTAVATLLIGGILSFAVSTFRRSIPFQYGIWGAEFGTKVIAVNTALKLVFISVAVTLLLAPVW
;
A
#
# COMPACT_ATOMS: atom_id res chain seq x y z
N MET A 1 13.59 3.72 43.48
CA MET A 1 12.47 3.11 42.72
C MET A 1 11.53 4.24 42.31
N GLN A 2 11.68 4.78 41.10
CA GLN A 2 10.62 5.63 40.55
C GLN A 2 9.36 4.77 40.45
N SER A 3 8.20 5.32 40.81
CA SER A 3 6.96 4.56 40.69
C SER A 3 6.71 4.29 39.20
N VAL A 4 6.18 3.10 38.89
CA VAL A 4 5.78 2.74 37.51
C VAL A 4 4.90 3.84 36.89
N ALA A 5 4.11 4.53 37.71
CA ALA A 5 3.32 5.69 37.29
C ALA A 5 4.18 6.88 36.81
N ALA A 6 5.30 7.18 37.46
CA ALA A 6 6.20 8.27 37.07
C ALA A 6 6.93 7.97 35.74
N GLU A 7 7.35 6.72 35.52
CA GLU A 7 7.92 6.28 34.24
C GLU A 7 6.89 6.32 33.11
N VAL A 8 5.66 5.87 33.36
CA VAL A 8 4.59 5.95 32.35
C VAL A 8 4.25 7.41 32.02
N VAL A 9 4.24 8.30 33.01
CA VAL A 9 3.97 9.73 32.80
C VAL A 9 5.11 10.42 32.04
N SER A 10 6.38 10.10 32.33
CA SER A 10 7.51 10.68 31.56
C SER A 10 7.52 10.17 30.12
N LEU A 11 7.27 8.87 29.91
CA LEU A 11 7.16 8.27 28.59
C LEU A 11 6.05 8.95 27.77
N LEU A 12 4.87 9.14 28.38
CA LEU A 12 3.74 9.82 27.71
C LEU A 12 4.05 11.29 27.42
N ALA A 13 4.78 11.99 28.29
CA ALA A 13 5.18 13.38 28.09
C ALA A 13 6.15 13.54 26.91
N ASP A 14 7.07 12.60 26.71
CA ASP A 14 8.00 12.59 25.57
C ASP A 14 7.31 12.19 24.25
N VAL A 15 6.31 11.32 24.34
CA VAL A 15 5.56 10.75 23.22
C VAL A 15 4.51 11.72 22.68
N ALA A 16 3.80 12.43 23.55
CA ALA A 16 2.66 13.29 23.21
C ALA A 16 2.96 14.38 22.16
N PRO A 17 4.04 15.19 22.24
CA PRO A 17 4.29 16.24 21.25
C PRO A 17 4.65 15.67 19.87
N ARG A 18 5.34 14.53 19.82
CA ARG A 18 5.65 13.83 18.57
C ARG A 18 4.38 13.24 17.95
N LEU A 19 3.54 12.60 18.75
CA LEU A 19 2.24 12.09 18.31
C LEU A 19 1.31 13.21 17.82
N ALA A 20 1.27 14.35 18.51
CA ALA A 20 0.45 15.49 18.10
C ALA A 20 0.90 16.04 16.75
N ARG A 21 2.22 16.17 16.54
CA ARG A 21 2.78 16.62 15.27
C ARG A 21 2.49 15.63 14.13
N ILE A 22 2.67 14.34 14.37
CA ILE A 22 2.34 13.29 13.39
C ILE A 22 0.84 13.30 13.10
N ALA A 23 -0.02 13.35 14.12
CA ALA A 23 -1.47 13.42 13.95
C ALA A 23 -1.92 14.65 13.16
N ALA A 24 -1.27 15.80 13.35
CA ALA A 24 -1.54 17.00 12.57
C ALA A 24 -1.17 16.83 11.09
N PHE A 25 0.00 16.26 10.78
CA PHE A 25 0.38 15.96 9.39
C PHE A 25 -0.56 14.93 8.74
N ILE A 26 -0.94 13.88 9.47
CA ILE A 26 -1.93 12.90 9.02
C ILE A 26 -3.26 13.61 8.73
N ALA A 27 -3.74 14.47 9.63
CA ALA A 27 -5.01 15.16 9.47
C ALA A 27 -5.03 16.06 8.24
N ILE A 28 -3.98 16.87 8.05
CA ILE A 28 -3.85 17.77 6.90
C ILE A 28 -3.83 16.96 5.60
N GLY A 29 -2.97 15.94 5.54
CA GLY A 29 -2.79 15.23 4.29
C GLY A 29 -3.91 14.23 3.97
N VAL A 30 -4.55 13.60 4.97
CA VAL A 30 -5.79 12.81 4.76
C VAL A 30 -6.92 13.71 4.26
N PHE A 31 -7.05 14.92 4.83
CA PHE A 31 -8.04 15.89 4.36
C PHE A 31 -7.77 16.33 2.93
N ALA A 32 -6.53 16.71 2.60
CA ALA A 32 -6.14 17.10 1.25
C ALA A 32 -6.35 15.95 0.23
N ALA A 33 -6.08 14.70 0.62
CA ALA A 33 -6.30 13.53 -0.21
C ALA A 33 -7.78 13.27 -0.51
N ASN A 34 -8.62 13.29 0.54
CA ASN A 34 -10.07 13.13 0.36
C ASN A 34 -10.66 14.29 -0.45
N LEU A 35 -10.11 15.50 -0.33
CA LEU A 35 -10.47 16.64 -1.15
C LEU A 35 -10.11 16.41 -2.62
N ALA A 36 -8.88 15.98 -2.91
CA ALA A 36 -8.43 15.68 -4.26
C ALA A 36 -9.27 14.58 -4.94
N VAL A 37 -9.64 13.55 -4.18
CA VAL A 37 -10.58 12.50 -4.62
C VAL A 37 -11.96 13.10 -4.92
N ALA A 38 -12.51 13.90 -4.00
CA ALA A 38 -13.84 14.50 -4.13
C ALA A 38 -13.95 15.46 -5.32
N PHE A 39 -12.87 16.15 -5.70
CA PHE A 39 -12.82 17.01 -6.89
C PHE A 39 -12.48 16.28 -8.20
N GLY A 40 -12.34 14.95 -8.15
CA GLY A 40 -12.22 14.12 -9.34
C GLY A 40 -10.81 14.08 -9.93
N LEU A 41 -9.77 14.17 -9.10
CA LEU A 41 -8.38 13.91 -9.53
C LEU A 41 -8.23 12.51 -10.15
N ILE A 42 -9.07 11.55 -9.75
CA ILE A 42 -9.18 10.22 -10.35
C ILE A 42 -9.57 10.28 -11.85
N ARG A 43 -10.36 11.27 -12.28
CA ARG A 43 -10.78 11.40 -13.69
C ARG A 43 -9.61 11.70 -14.62
N TYR A 44 -8.51 12.28 -14.12
CA TYR A 44 -7.28 12.45 -14.90
C TYR A 44 -6.59 11.13 -15.22
N VAL A 45 -6.82 10.09 -14.42
CA VAL A 45 -6.31 8.73 -14.67
C VAL A 45 -7.22 7.99 -15.65
N ALA A 46 -8.49 8.39 -15.77
CA ALA A 46 -9.50 7.69 -16.56
C ALA A 46 -9.21 7.67 -18.08
N GLY A 47 -8.52 8.69 -18.60
CA GLY A 47 -8.07 8.73 -20.00
C GLY A 47 -6.95 7.72 -20.35
N LEU A 48 -6.49 6.92 -19.38
CA LEU A 48 -5.45 5.92 -19.54
C LEU A 48 -6.00 4.50 -19.79
N SER A 49 -7.31 4.25 -19.59
CA SER A 49 -7.96 2.92 -19.71
C SER A 49 -7.56 2.18 -20.98
N GLY A 50 -7.88 2.75 -22.15
CA GLY A 50 -7.65 2.10 -23.43
C GLY A 50 -6.17 1.97 -23.82
N ARG A 51 -5.26 2.75 -23.22
CA ARG A 51 -3.82 2.59 -23.44
C ARG A 51 -3.21 1.45 -22.61
N LEU A 52 -3.88 1.04 -21.54
CA LEU A 52 -3.44 -0.04 -20.65
C LEU A 52 -4.02 -1.40 -21.03
N THR A 53 -5.31 -1.45 -21.39
CA THR A 53 -6.01 -2.72 -21.58
C THR A 53 -5.88 -3.30 -22.99
N ARG A 54 -5.79 -2.45 -24.02
CA ARG A 54 -5.66 -2.93 -25.41
C ARG A 54 -4.43 -3.81 -25.64
N PRO A 55 -3.21 -3.45 -25.18
CA PRO A 55 -2.05 -4.34 -25.32
C PRO A 55 -2.19 -5.65 -24.54
N ALA A 56 -3.07 -5.68 -23.53
CA ALA A 56 -3.37 -6.87 -22.74
C ALA A 56 -4.46 -7.76 -23.36
N ASN A 57 -4.94 -7.45 -24.57
CA ASN A 57 -6.14 -8.03 -25.18
C ASN A 57 -7.41 -7.91 -24.32
N LEU A 58 -7.46 -6.95 -23.39
CA LEU A 58 -8.63 -6.67 -22.57
C LEU A 58 -9.49 -5.56 -23.21
N PRO A 59 -10.83 -5.64 -23.08
CA PRO A 59 -11.76 -4.59 -23.48
C PRO A 59 -11.52 -3.27 -22.71
N ASP A 60 -11.95 -2.14 -23.27
CA ASP A 60 -11.73 -0.81 -22.67
C ASP A 60 -12.54 -0.66 -21.36
N GLU A 61 -13.68 -1.35 -21.25
CA GLU A 61 -14.59 -1.43 -20.10
C GLU A 61 -13.89 -2.03 -18.87
N VAL A 62 -13.05 -3.05 -19.08
CA VAL A 62 -12.20 -3.62 -18.01
C VAL A 62 -11.21 -2.57 -17.51
N GLY A 63 -10.75 -1.69 -18.40
CA GLY A 63 -9.89 -0.57 -18.05
C GLY A 63 -10.59 0.41 -17.12
N THR A 64 -11.87 0.69 -17.36
CA THR A 64 -12.70 1.52 -16.47
C THR A 64 -12.81 0.90 -15.08
N ALA A 65 -13.07 -0.41 -14.96
CA ALA A 65 -13.10 -1.10 -13.67
C ALA A 65 -11.75 -1.05 -12.92
N ILE A 66 -10.64 -1.22 -13.65
CA ILE A 66 -9.28 -1.08 -13.11
C ILE A 66 -9.06 0.34 -12.57
N LEU A 67 -9.45 1.37 -13.32
CA LEU A 67 -9.29 2.76 -12.90
C LEU A 67 -10.16 3.12 -11.69
N THR A 68 -11.36 2.54 -11.59
CA THR A 68 -12.22 2.68 -10.41
C THR A 68 -11.49 2.24 -9.14
N THR A 69 -10.54 1.30 -9.22
CA THR A 69 -9.71 0.87 -8.08
C THR A 69 -8.83 2.00 -7.54
N ALA A 70 -8.38 2.93 -8.38
CA ALA A 70 -7.64 4.11 -7.93
C ALA A 70 -8.48 5.05 -7.06
N ALA A 71 -9.81 5.01 -7.21
CA ALA A 71 -10.76 5.70 -6.33
C ALA A 71 -11.14 4.87 -5.12
N SER A 72 -11.51 3.62 -5.37
CA SER A 72 -12.00 2.66 -4.39
C SER A 72 -11.60 1.26 -4.83
N THR A 73 -10.60 0.70 -4.15
CA THR A 73 -10.15 -0.66 -4.42
C THR A 73 -11.29 -1.67 -4.33
N THR A 74 -12.17 -1.54 -3.35
CA THR A 74 -13.32 -2.43 -3.21
C THR A 74 -14.30 -2.32 -4.38
N ALA A 75 -14.59 -1.10 -4.86
CA ALA A 75 -15.52 -0.90 -5.97
C ALA A 75 -14.97 -1.49 -7.27
N GLY A 76 -13.70 -1.21 -7.60
CA GLY A 76 -13.08 -1.77 -8.80
C GLY A 76 -12.99 -3.30 -8.77
N TYR A 77 -12.65 -3.89 -7.62
CA TYR A 77 -12.66 -5.35 -7.45
C TYR A 77 -14.07 -5.95 -7.56
N ALA A 78 -15.09 -5.29 -7.01
CA ALA A 78 -16.48 -5.74 -7.11
C ALA A 78 -16.97 -5.75 -8.56
N THR A 79 -16.68 -4.70 -9.34
CA THR A 79 -17.03 -4.65 -10.77
C THR A 79 -16.32 -5.77 -11.56
N LEU A 80 -15.04 -6.03 -11.30
CA LEU A 80 -14.33 -7.14 -11.94
C LEU A 80 -14.88 -8.51 -11.54
N ALA A 81 -15.35 -8.67 -10.29
CA ALA A 81 -16.02 -9.88 -9.82
C ALA A 81 -17.37 -10.08 -10.52
N GLU A 82 -18.17 -9.03 -10.64
CA GLU A 82 -19.44 -9.05 -11.37
C GLU A 82 -19.25 -9.44 -12.85
N TYR A 83 -18.24 -8.88 -13.51
CA TYR A 83 -17.91 -9.28 -14.89
C TYR A 83 -17.52 -10.76 -14.99
N ARG A 84 -16.81 -11.29 -13.99
CA ARG A 84 -16.45 -12.71 -13.96
C ARG A 84 -17.68 -13.59 -13.71
N GLU A 85 -18.50 -13.26 -12.72
CA GLU A 85 -19.70 -14.02 -12.36
C GLU A 85 -20.73 -14.02 -13.48
N SER A 86 -20.83 -12.92 -14.22
CA SER A 86 -21.70 -12.77 -15.40
C SER A 86 -21.14 -13.45 -16.66
N GLY A 87 -19.98 -14.12 -16.56
CA GLY A 87 -19.34 -14.80 -17.70
C GLY A 87 -18.77 -13.86 -18.77
N LEU A 88 -18.62 -12.56 -18.45
CA LEU A 88 -18.04 -11.56 -19.35
C LEU A 88 -16.52 -11.67 -19.40
N LEU A 89 -15.91 -12.05 -18.28
CA LEU A 89 -14.49 -12.40 -18.13
C LEU A 89 -14.35 -13.84 -17.64
N ASP A 90 -13.46 -14.61 -18.26
CA ASP A 90 -13.05 -15.89 -17.67
C ASP A 90 -11.97 -15.70 -16.58
N ASP A 91 -11.69 -16.77 -15.82
CA ASP A 91 -10.69 -16.76 -14.73
C ASP A 91 -9.34 -16.17 -15.16
N ARG A 92 -8.89 -16.43 -16.40
CA ARG A 92 -7.60 -15.94 -16.88
C ARG A 92 -7.66 -14.44 -17.14
N ALA A 93 -8.70 -13.96 -17.82
CA ALA A 93 -8.89 -12.53 -18.08
C ALA A 93 -9.05 -11.75 -16.77
N THR A 94 -9.82 -12.26 -15.82
CA THR A 94 -9.99 -11.63 -14.50
C THR A 94 -8.66 -11.58 -13.74
N LEU A 95 -7.86 -12.65 -13.76
CA LEU A 95 -6.57 -12.67 -13.06
C LEU A 95 -5.59 -11.65 -13.65
N VAL A 96 -5.52 -11.55 -14.98
CA VAL A 96 -4.72 -10.53 -15.68
C VAL A 96 -5.20 -9.12 -15.29
N ALA A 97 -6.51 -8.88 -15.29
CA ALA A 97 -7.07 -7.58 -14.89
C ALA A 97 -6.69 -7.23 -13.44
N VAL A 98 -6.76 -8.19 -12.51
CA VAL A 98 -6.36 -8.00 -11.10
C VAL A 98 -4.87 -7.67 -10.97
N VAL A 99 -3.99 -8.31 -11.77
CA VAL A 99 -2.56 -7.99 -11.77
C VAL A 99 -2.31 -6.57 -12.28
N ILE A 100 -2.94 -6.18 -13.39
CA ILE A 100 -2.87 -4.81 -13.95
C ILE A 100 -3.34 -3.79 -12.91
N ASN A 101 -4.31 -4.17 -12.08
CA ASN A 101 -4.88 -3.31 -11.04
C ASN A 101 -3.93 -2.91 -9.91
N THR A 102 -2.78 -3.57 -9.78
CA THR A 102 -1.85 -3.38 -8.65
C THR A 102 -1.37 -1.93 -8.50
N PHE A 103 -0.96 -1.28 -9.59
CA PHE A 103 -0.54 0.12 -9.56
C PHE A 103 -1.69 1.06 -9.17
N PHE A 104 -2.88 0.85 -9.71
CA PHE A 104 -4.04 1.71 -9.45
C PHE A 104 -4.51 1.61 -7.99
N GLY A 105 -4.52 0.40 -7.41
CA GLY A 105 -4.75 0.23 -5.98
C GLY A 105 -3.70 0.94 -5.11
N PHE A 106 -2.45 1.05 -5.58
CA PHE A 106 -1.40 1.80 -4.87
C PHE A 106 -1.64 3.32 -4.89
N VAL A 107 -2.19 3.89 -5.97
CA VAL A 107 -2.40 5.34 -6.13
C VAL A 107 -3.21 5.93 -4.97
N GLN A 108 -4.31 5.30 -4.57
CA GLN A 108 -5.12 5.78 -3.43
C GLN A 108 -4.29 5.87 -2.15
N HIS A 109 -3.43 4.88 -1.90
CA HIS A 109 -2.56 4.85 -0.74
C HIS A 109 -1.48 5.93 -0.76
N VAL A 110 -1.04 6.37 -1.95
CA VAL A 110 -0.10 7.50 -2.07
C VAL A 110 -0.64 8.72 -1.37
N PHE A 111 -1.89 9.07 -1.68
CA PHE A 111 -2.54 10.25 -1.11
C PHE A 111 -3.03 10.03 0.31
N THR A 112 -3.56 8.85 0.63
CA THR A 112 -4.17 8.61 1.96
C THR A 112 -3.18 8.19 3.05
N TYR A 113 -1.99 7.69 2.69
CA TYR A 113 -1.02 7.17 3.65
C TYR A 113 0.41 7.63 3.40
N TYR A 114 0.95 7.47 2.18
CA TYR A 114 2.37 7.70 1.97
C TYR A 114 2.78 9.18 2.07
N ILE A 115 2.14 10.06 1.30
CA ILE A 115 2.35 11.51 1.34
C ILE A 115 2.06 12.07 2.75
N PRO A 116 0.89 11.80 3.37
CA PRO A 116 0.52 12.43 4.63
C PRO A 116 1.24 11.88 5.86
N VAL A 117 1.69 10.62 5.81
CA VAL A 117 2.19 9.90 7.01
C VAL A 117 3.64 9.50 6.84
N LEU A 118 3.97 8.72 5.80
CA LEU A 118 5.31 8.15 5.70
C LEU A 118 6.39 9.15 5.29
N ILE A 119 6.11 10.05 4.36
CA ILE A 119 7.10 11.06 3.95
C ILE A 119 7.49 11.96 5.14
N PRO A 120 6.54 12.49 5.94
CA PRO A 120 6.89 13.25 7.14
C PRO A 120 7.70 12.47 8.18
N ILE A 121 7.42 11.16 8.36
CA ILE A 121 8.14 10.33 9.33
C ILE A 121 9.56 10.06 8.87
N LEU A 122 9.74 9.66 7.60
CA LEU A 122 11.05 9.24 7.06
C LEU A 122 11.94 10.42 6.63
N GLY A 123 11.38 11.62 6.56
CA GLY A 123 12.01 12.77 5.90
C GLY A 123 11.77 12.76 4.39
N VAL A 124 11.92 13.93 3.78
CA VAL A 124 11.56 14.17 2.37
C VAL A 124 12.34 13.25 1.43
N GLU A 125 13.66 13.15 1.60
CA GLU A 125 14.51 12.33 0.73
C GLU A 125 14.16 10.85 0.81
N THR A 126 14.30 10.23 1.99
CA THR A 126 14.01 8.81 2.21
C THR A 126 12.55 8.47 1.93
N GLY A 127 11.63 9.34 2.31
CA GLY A 127 10.21 9.20 2.05
C GLY A 127 9.91 9.14 0.55
N ILE A 128 10.41 10.10 -0.23
CA ILE A 128 10.18 10.13 -1.69
C ILE A 128 10.80 8.90 -2.36
N VAL A 129 12.03 8.52 -1.99
CA VAL A 129 12.68 7.33 -2.58
C VAL A 129 11.89 6.06 -2.21
N TYR A 130 11.43 5.93 -0.97
CA TYR A 130 10.62 4.78 -0.55
C TYR A 130 9.30 4.68 -1.33
N VAL A 131 8.58 5.80 -1.45
CA VAL A 131 7.31 5.86 -2.19
C VAL A 131 7.52 5.58 -3.66
N SER A 132 8.60 6.12 -4.25
CA SER A 132 8.95 5.88 -5.66
C SER A 132 9.33 4.42 -5.91
N ALA A 133 10.08 3.79 -5.01
CA ALA A 133 10.40 2.37 -5.08
C ALA A 133 9.13 1.51 -5.03
N ARG A 134 8.21 1.81 -4.10
CA ARG A 134 6.91 1.13 -4.00
C ARG A 134 6.04 1.34 -5.24
N ALA A 135 6.02 2.55 -5.78
CA ALA A 135 5.31 2.88 -7.02
C ALA A 135 5.91 2.12 -8.22
N GLY A 136 7.24 2.08 -8.33
CA GLY A 136 7.95 1.36 -9.39
C GLY A 136 7.70 -0.14 -9.34
N ILE A 137 7.70 -0.75 -8.15
CA ILE A 137 7.32 -2.15 -7.96
C ILE A 137 5.88 -2.40 -8.42
N ALA A 138 4.93 -1.56 -7.99
CA ALA A 138 3.53 -1.71 -8.37
C ALA A 138 3.33 -1.55 -9.88
N LEU A 139 4.05 -0.60 -10.50
CA LEU A 139 4.03 -0.38 -11.94
C LEU A 139 4.62 -1.57 -12.71
N ALA A 140 5.74 -2.14 -12.24
CA ALA A 140 6.35 -3.31 -12.86
C ALA A 140 5.43 -4.54 -12.82
N ILE A 141 4.69 -4.73 -11.72
CA ILE A 141 3.64 -5.75 -11.62
C ILE A 141 2.53 -5.49 -12.65
N THR A 142 2.05 -4.25 -12.75
CA THR A 142 1.03 -3.87 -13.73
C THR A 142 1.48 -4.11 -15.17
N VAL A 143 2.72 -3.72 -15.52
CA VAL A 143 3.32 -3.97 -16.84
C VAL A 143 3.42 -5.48 -17.12
N THR A 144 3.80 -6.28 -16.11
CA THR A 144 3.81 -7.75 -16.23
C THR A 144 2.41 -8.28 -16.54
N GLY A 145 1.38 -7.75 -15.88
CA GLY A 145 -0.01 -8.07 -16.20
C GLY A 145 -0.41 -7.73 -17.63
N VAL A 146 -0.04 -6.53 -18.11
CA VAL A 146 -0.33 -6.10 -19.48
C VAL A 146 0.35 -7.03 -20.50
N LEU A 147 1.65 -7.30 -20.33
CA LEU A 147 2.41 -8.17 -21.23
C LEU A 147 1.88 -9.62 -21.19
N ALA A 148 1.59 -10.13 -20.00
CA ALA A 148 0.99 -11.46 -19.84
C ALA A 148 -0.39 -11.53 -20.49
N GLY A 149 -1.21 -10.47 -20.40
CA GLY A 149 -2.49 -10.37 -21.08
C GLY A 149 -2.36 -10.51 -22.59
N GLY A 150 -1.41 -9.77 -23.19
CA GLY A 150 -1.18 -9.82 -24.64
C GLY A 150 -0.77 -11.19 -25.17
N VAL A 151 -0.15 -12.03 -24.34
CA VAL A 151 0.31 -13.38 -24.72
C VAL A 151 -0.68 -14.48 -24.32
N LEU A 152 -1.34 -14.34 -23.17
CA LEU A 152 -2.17 -15.40 -22.57
C LEU A 152 -3.66 -15.28 -22.92
N LEU A 153 -4.13 -14.08 -23.23
CA LEU A 153 -5.54 -13.81 -23.52
C LEU A 153 -5.80 -13.78 -25.02
N SER A 154 -6.98 -14.27 -25.38
CA SER A 154 -7.54 -14.26 -26.73
C SER A 154 -9.02 -13.91 -26.64
N GLU A 155 -9.69 -13.78 -27.78
CA GLU A 155 -11.12 -13.42 -27.84
C GLU A 155 -12.02 -14.38 -27.05
N ARG A 156 -11.63 -15.65 -26.90
CA ARG A 156 -12.40 -16.64 -26.09
C ARG A 156 -12.47 -16.30 -24.59
N ASN A 157 -11.57 -15.45 -24.10
CA ASN A 157 -11.46 -15.13 -22.68
C ASN A 157 -12.37 -13.97 -22.26
N VAL A 158 -13.00 -13.28 -23.23
CA VAL A 158 -13.71 -12.01 -23.02
C VAL A 158 -14.92 -11.89 -23.93
N ASN A 159 -16.11 -11.69 -23.35
CA ASN A 159 -17.32 -11.41 -24.12
C ASN A 159 -17.42 -9.89 -24.42
N ARG A 160 -16.74 -9.47 -25.49
CA ARG A 160 -16.62 -8.05 -25.89
C ARG A 160 -17.97 -7.41 -26.23
N GLU A 161 -18.83 -8.13 -26.95
CA GLU A 161 -20.13 -7.61 -27.39
C GLU A 161 -21.05 -7.32 -26.19
N ALA A 162 -21.08 -8.23 -25.22
CA ALA A 162 -21.85 -8.04 -24.00
C ALA A 162 -21.29 -6.92 -23.10
N LEU A 163 -19.95 -6.78 -23.02
CA LEU A 163 -19.32 -5.67 -22.28
C LEU A 163 -19.62 -4.31 -22.91
N ALA A 164 -19.53 -4.19 -24.23
CA ALA A 164 -19.82 -2.95 -24.95
C ALA A 164 -21.29 -2.51 -24.80
N ALA A 165 -22.22 -3.46 -24.61
CA ALA A 165 -23.63 -3.16 -24.34
C ALA A 165 -23.88 -2.59 -22.94
N ILE A 166 -23.01 -2.87 -21.97
CA ILE A 166 -23.11 -2.40 -20.58
C ILE A 166 -22.59 -0.96 -20.45
N ASP A 167 -21.55 -0.57 -21.22
CA ASP A 167 -20.90 0.75 -21.13
C ASP A 167 -21.64 1.88 -21.90
N ALA A 168 -22.82 1.57 -22.46
CA ALA A 168 -23.73 2.58 -23.03
C ALA A 168 -24.34 3.52 -21.97
N THR A 169 -24.19 3.19 -20.69
CA THR A 169 -24.46 4.06 -19.54
C THR A 169 -23.15 4.38 -18.84
N GLY A 170 -22.47 5.44 -19.30
CA GLY A 170 -21.31 5.98 -18.60
C GLY A 170 -21.65 6.36 -17.15
N PRO A 171 -20.65 6.55 -16.27
CA PRO A 171 -20.89 6.88 -14.88
C PRO A 171 -21.76 8.14 -14.80
N GLU A 172 -22.89 8.07 -14.11
CA GLU A 172 -23.74 9.23 -13.85
C GLU A 172 -22.89 10.37 -13.28
N GLY A 173 -23.13 11.59 -13.77
CA GLY A 173 -22.43 12.77 -13.30
C GLY A 173 -22.54 12.89 -11.78
N ASP A 174 -21.42 13.07 -11.10
CA ASP A 174 -21.43 13.41 -9.69
C ASP A 174 -22.00 14.84 -9.51
N ASP A 175 -23.30 14.92 -9.25
CA ASP A 175 -24.08 16.17 -9.12
C ASP A 175 -23.85 16.91 -7.79
N ARG A 176 -22.99 16.39 -6.90
CA ARG A 176 -22.69 17.03 -5.62
C ARG A 176 -22.07 18.42 -5.82
N THR A 177 -22.55 19.38 -5.04
CA THR A 177 -21.98 20.73 -4.97
C THR A 177 -20.60 20.72 -4.31
N GLY A 178 -19.76 21.72 -4.62
CA GLY A 178 -18.41 21.83 -4.03
C GLY A 178 -18.40 21.84 -2.50
N ARG A 179 -19.46 22.37 -1.87
CA ARG A 179 -19.61 22.38 -0.41
C ARG A 179 -19.92 21.00 0.17
N GLU A 180 -20.72 20.20 -0.53
CA GLU A 180 -21.03 18.82 -0.16
C GLU A 180 -19.78 17.94 -0.25
N ARG A 181 -19.00 18.10 -1.32
CA ARG A 181 -17.69 17.43 -1.50
C ARG A 181 -16.71 17.71 -0.36
N VAL A 182 -16.58 18.97 0.05
CA VAL A 182 -15.71 19.38 1.18
C VAL A 182 -16.21 18.79 2.50
N ARG A 183 -17.53 18.83 2.74
CA ARG A 183 -18.14 18.31 3.98
C ARG A 183 -17.94 16.79 4.09
N GLU A 184 -18.14 16.07 3.01
CA GLU A 184 -17.94 14.62 2.95
C GLU A 184 -16.45 14.26 3.10
N ALA A 185 -15.56 14.98 2.41
CA ALA A 185 -14.12 14.81 2.59
C ALA A 185 -13.72 15.02 4.06
N GLY A 186 -14.27 16.04 4.73
CA GLY A 186 -14.08 16.28 6.16
C GLY A 186 -14.61 15.14 7.05
N ALA A 187 -15.82 14.67 6.80
CA ALA A 187 -16.43 13.57 7.56
C ALA A 187 -15.65 12.26 7.42
N THR A 188 -15.25 11.92 6.20
CA THR A 188 -14.43 10.74 5.89
C THR A 188 -13.04 10.86 6.50
N SER A 189 -12.43 12.05 6.44
CA SER A 189 -11.14 12.32 7.09
C SER A 189 -11.23 12.15 8.60
N TRP A 190 -12.29 12.68 9.23
CA TRP A 190 -12.51 12.54 10.66
C TRP A 190 -12.73 11.09 11.10
N SER A 191 -13.54 10.33 10.35
CA SER A 191 -13.74 8.90 10.58
C SER A 191 -12.41 8.12 10.49
N THR A 192 -11.59 8.47 9.51
CA THR A 192 -10.25 7.89 9.29
C THR A 192 -9.32 8.22 10.47
N LEU A 193 -9.26 9.49 10.88
CA LEU A 193 -8.45 9.94 12.02
C LEU A 193 -8.86 9.25 13.33
N ARG A 194 -10.16 9.15 13.61
CA ARG A 194 -10.68 8.50 14.82
C ARG A 194 -10.35 7.01 14.88
N ARG A 195 -10.09 6.36 13.75
CA ARG A 195 -9.64 4.95 13.68
C ARG A 195 -8.12 4.83 13.78
N ILE A 196 -7.38 5.72 13.13
CA ILE A 196 -5.92 5.64 13.02
C ILE A 196 -5.21 6.16 14.27
N VAL A 197 -5.59 7.35 14.75
CA VAL A 197 -4.85 8.05 15.82
C VAL A 197 -4.79 7.26 17.14
N PRO A 198 -5.88 6.62 17.64
CA PRO A 198 -5.80 5.84 18.88
C PRO A 198 -4.90 4.61 18.76
N ARG A 199 -4.99 3.92 17.61
CA ARG A 199 -4.14 2.75 17.32
C ARG A 199 -2.67 3.16 17.21
N LEU A 200 -2.40 4.25 16.50
CA LEU A 200 -1.06 4.83 16.39
C LEU A 200 -0.49 5.17 17.77
N ALA A 201 -1.26 5.86 18.61
CA ALA A 201 -0.83 6.24 19.96
C ALA A 201 -0.49 5.00 20.81
N LEU A 202 -1.34 3.97 20.79
CA LEU A 202 -1.11 2.73 21.52
C LEU A 202 0.18 2.04 21.04
N VAL A 203 0.31 1.81 19.73
CA VAL A 203 1.46 1.10 19.16
C VAL A 203 2.75 1.88 19.36
N TYR A 204 2.74 3.20 19.14
CA TYR A 204 3.90 4.08 19.33
C TYR A 204 4.37 4.06 20.79
N THR A 205 3.44 4.09 21.74
CA THR A 205 3.75 3.97 23.18
C THR A 205 4.34 2.61 23.51
N LEU A 206 3.77 1.52 22.98
CA LEU A 206 4.28 0.17 23.21
C LEU A 206 5.68 -0.06 22.61
N VAL A 207 5.93 0.47 21.41
CA VAL A 207 7.23 0.33 20.73
C VAL A 207 8.30 1.13 21.45
N ILE A 208 8.03 2.36 21.87
CA ILE A 208 8.98 3.14 22.66
C ILE A 208 9.19 2.48 24.03
N ALA A 209 8.14 2.02 24.70
CA ALA A 209 8.30 1.27 25.94
C ALA A 209 9.16 0.01 25.76
N PHE A 210 9.00 -0.69 24.63
CA PHE A 210 9.78 -1.90 24.32
C PHE A 210 11.26 -1.57 24.06
N VAL A 211 11.53 -0.60 23.18
CA VAL A 211 12.90 -0.18 22.81
C VAL A 211 13.65 0.46 24.00
N THR A 212 12.95 1.16 24.88
CA THR A 212 13.56 1.79 26.07
C THR A 212 13.80 0.78 27.20
N THR A 213 13.00 -0.28 27.30
CA THR A 213 13.06 -1.24 28.43
C THR A 213 13.89 -2.49 28.13
N TYR A 214 13.98 -2.91 26.87
CA TYR A 214 14.65 -4.15 26.49
C TYR A 214 15.82 -3.89 25.56
N ASP A 215 16.93 -4.60 25.79
CA ASP A 215 18.09 -4.59 24.91
C ASP A 215 17.76 -5.34 23.61
N VAL A 216 17.36 -4.56 22.61
CA VAL A 216 16.89 -5.06 21.31
C VAL A 216 18.00 -5.76 20.53
N GLU A 217 19.28 -5.54 20.87
CA GLU A 217 20.42 -6.23 20.27
C GLU A 217 20.46 -7.72 20.66
N ALA A 218 20.09 -8.06 21.90
CA ALA A 218 20.09 -9.46 22.37
C ALA A 218 19.03 -10.36 21.71
N LEU A 219 17.93 -9.77 21.20
CA LEU A 219 16.84 -10.48 20.52
C LEU A 219 17.06 -10.68 19.01
N THR A 220 18.05 -10.01 18.42
CA THR A 220 18.22 -9.90 16.97
C THR A 220 19.30 -10.82 16.38
N GLY A 221 20.04 -11.56 17.23
CA GLY A 221 21.13 -12.46 16.82
C GLY A 221 20.75 -13.59 15.84
N VAL A 222 19.45 -13.88 15.66
CA VAL A 222 18.97 -14.87 14.67
C VAL A 222 18.88 -14.27 13.25
N ALA A 223 18.77 -12.95 13.12
CA ALA A 223 18.61 -12.26 11.84
C ALA A 223 19.86 -11.46 11.41
N GLU A 224 20.85 -11.28 12.29
CA GLU A 224 22.18 -10.75 11.97
C GLU A 224 22.87 -11.40 10.75
N PRO A 225 22.76 -12.74 10.51
CA PRO A 225 23.37 -13.34 9.34
C PRO A 225 22.75 -12.82 8.03
N ILE A 226 21.46 -12.50 8.04
CA ILE A 226 20.72 -12.04 6.84
C ILE A 226 21.03 -10.57 6.57
N THR A 227 21.08 -9.72 7.60
CA THR A 227 21.43 -8.30 7.43
C THR A 227 22.90 -8.12 7.07
N GLY A 228 23.79 -8.92 7.65
CA GLY A 228 25.22 -8.92 7.32
C GLY A 228 25.51 -9.30 5.86
N VAL A 229 24.83 -10.33 5.33
CA VAL A 229 24.93 -10.71 3.91
C VAL A 229 24.41 -9.62 2.97
N LEU A 230 23.39 -8.87 3.40
CA LEU A 230 22.79 -7.79 2.62
C LEU A 230 23.51 -6.44 2.80
N GLY A 231 24.56 -6.36 3.63
CA GLY A 231 25.27 -5.11 3.92
C GLY A 231 24.40 -4.07 4.65
N LEU A 232 23.36 -4.51 5.36
CA LEU A 232 22.48 -3.62 6.12
C LEU A 232 23.05 -3.36 7.53
N PRO A 233 22.87 -2.17 8.10
CA PRO A 233 23.24 -1.89 9.50
C PRO A 233 22.55 -2.84 10.47
N GLY A 234 23.18 -3.15 11.62
CA GLY A 234 22.56 -3.97 12.68
C GLY A 234 21.20 -3.45 13.13
N ALA A 235 21.04 -2.11 13.15
CA ALA A 235 19.77 -1.43 13.44
C ALA A 235 18.62 -1.77 12.47
N ALA A 236 18.89 -2.42 11.34
CA ALA A 236 17.85 -2.87 10.39
C ALA A 236 16.97 -3.99 10.96
N VAL A 237 17.51 -4.86 11.80
CA VAL A 237 16.76 -6.00 12.35
C VAL A 237 15.56 -5.55 13.21
N PRO A 238 15.73 -4.69 14.24
CA PRO A 238 14.58 -4.25 15.04
C PRO A 238 13.57 -3.44 14.21
N VAL A 239 14.04 -2.66 13.23
CA VAL A 239 13.16 -1.96 12.27
C VAL A 239 12.29 -2.95 11.51
N ILE A 240 12.88 -4.00 10.92
CA ILE A 240 12.16 -5.02 10.15
C ILE A 240 11.13 -5.73 11.03
N ALA A 241 11.51 -6.08 12.27
CA ALA A 241 10.62 -6.73 13.22
C ALA A 241 9.40 -5.85 13.55
N VAL A 242 9.63 -4.58 13.87
CA VAL A 242 8.53 -3.63 14.16
C VAL A 242 7.69 -3.37 12.91
N TYR A 243 8.31 -3.16 11.75
CA TYR A 243 7.61 -2.92 10.48
C TYR A 243 6.69 -4.09 10.08
N THR A 244 7.12 -5.32 10.38
CA THR A 244 6.33 -6.54 10.15
C THR A 244 4.99 -6.49 10.89
N LEU A 245 4.98 -5.93 12.11
CA LEU A 245 3.78 -5.80 12.93
C LEU A 245 2.96 -4.56 12.58
N ASP A 246 3.62 -3.43 12.38
CA ASP A 246 3.00 -2.17 11.98
C ASP A 246 3.95 -1.33 11.11
N THR A 247 3.52 -1.04 9.89
CA THR A 247 4.33 -0.34 8.89
C THR A 247 4.65 1.11 9.28
N THR A 248 3.79 1.74 10.08
CA THR A 248 4.01 3.11 10.55
C THR A 248 5.01 3.11 11.68
N ALA A 249 4.87 2.16 12.61
CA ALA A 249 5.80 1.99 13.72
C ALA A 249 7.21 1.67 13.23
N GLY A 250 7.36 0.79 12.22
CA GLY A 250 8.68 0.49 11.67
C GLY A 250 9.33 1.70 10.97
N ALA A 251 8.54 2.54 10.28
CA ALA A 251 9.03 3.79 9.70
C ALA A 251 9.50 4.78 10.79
N VAL A 252 8.75 4.86 11.90
CA VAL A 252 9.15 5.63 13.09
C VAL A 252 10.44 5.08 13.70
N THR A 253 10.61 3.76 13.76
CA THR A 253 11.83 3.16 14.29
C THR A 253 13.04 3.61 13.48
N ILE A 254 12.98 3.64 12.14
CA ILE A 254 14.05 4.23 11.31
C ILE A 254 14.33 5.69 11.70
N ALA A 255 13.28 6.50 11.83
CA ALA A 255 13.41 7.92 12.15
C ALA A 255 13.96 8.19 13.56
N GLY A 256 13.89 7.19 14.46
CA GLY A 256 14.39 7.26 15.83
C GLY A 256 15.82 6.78 16.02
N VAL A 257 16.46 6.22 15.00
CA VAL A 257 17.88 5.79 15.05
C VAL A 257 18.79 6.99 14.84
N ASP A 258 19.99 6.95 15.44
CA ASP A 258 21.01 7.98 15.30
C ASP A 258 21.32 8.32 13.84
N ALA A 259 21.44 9.63 13.58
CA ALA A 259 21.74 10.16 12.26
C ALA A 259 23.06 9.57 11.71
N GLY A 260 23.02 9.11 10.46
CA GLY A 260 24.16 8.47 9.79
C GLY A 260 24.19 6.94 9.89
N THR A 261 23.36 6.31 10.73
CA THR A 261 23.26 4.84 10.81
C THR A 261 22.70 4.24 9.52
N PHE A 262 21.68 4.89 8.95
CA PHE A 262 21.11 4.50 7.66
C PHE A 262 21.44 5.54 6.59
N THR A 263 21.92 5.06 5.45
CA THR A 263 21.76 5.80 4.18
C THR A 263 20.33 5.68 3.68
N THR A 264 19.91 6.60 2.80
CA THR A 264 18.61 6.56 2.11
C THR A 264 18.33 5.19 1.49
N ARG A 265 19.34 4.58 0.83
CA ARG A 265 19.19 3.27 0.17
C ARG A 265 19.00 2.13 1.17
N THR A 266 19.81 2.10 2.23
CA THR A 266 19.71 1.08 3.28
C THR A 266 18.41 1.20 4.08
N ALA A 267 17.92 2.42 4.32
CA ALA A 267 16.63 2.64 4.97
C ALA A 267 15.49 2.11 4.10
N VAL A 268 15.46 2.47 2.81
CA VAL A 268 14.43 2.01 1.86
C VAL A 268 14.47 0.49 1.70
N ALA A 269 15.65 -0.11 1.56
CA ALA A 269 15.81 -1.56 1.47
C ALA A 269 15.28 -2.27 2.74
N THR A 270 15.61 -1.73 3.92
CA THR A 270 15.11 -2.24 5.22
C THR A 270 13.59 -2.22 5.29
N LEU A 271 12.94 -1.11 4.89
CA LEU A 271 11.48 -0.99 4.87
C LEU A 271 10.83 -1.93 3.86
N LEU A 272 11.45 -2.14 2.69
CA LEU A 272 10.95 -3.05 1.67
C LEU A 272 11.01 -4.51 2.15
N ILE A 273 12.09 -4.91 2.81
CA ILE A 273 12.23 -6.23 3.44
C ILE A 273 11.19 -6.41 4.54
N GLY A 274 11.05 -5.41 5.42
CA GLY A 274 9.97 -5.38 6.42
C GLY A 274 8.58 -5.48 5.76
N GLY A 275 8.41 -4.87 4.59
CA GLY A 275 7.19 -4.95 3.79
C GLY A 275 6.87 -6.37 3.30
N ILE A 276 7.86 -7.18 2.95
CA ILE A 276 7.67 -8.61 2.59
C ILE A 276 7.08 -9.38 3.78
N LEU A 277 7.71 -9.24 4.95
CA LEU A 277 7.27 -9.96 6.15
C LEU A 277 5.92 -9.45 6.65
N SER A 278 5.71 -8.13 6.65
CA SER A 278 4.42 -7.51 6.97
C SER A 278 3.31 -8.00 6.03
N PHE A 279 3.63 -8.15 4.74
CA PHE A 279 2.70 -8.71 3.76
C PHE A 279 2.37 -10.18 4.07
N ALA A 280 3.35 -11.01 4.43
CA ALA A 280 3.08 -12.39 4.83
C ALA A 280 2.15 -12.48 6.05
N VAL A 281 2.39 -11.70 7.10
CA VAL A 281 1.55 -11.66 8.31
C VAL A 281 0.15 -11.10 8.03
N SER A 282 0.08 -10.01 7.25
CA SER A 282 -1.19 -9.36 6.92
C SER A 282 -2.03 -10.13 5.90
N THR A 283 -1.41 -10.99 5.09
CA THR A 283 -2.11 -11.84 4.12
C THR A 283 -3.12 -12.73 4.81
N PHE A 284 -2.72 -13.42 5.88
CA PHE A 284 -3.62 -14.29 6.64
C PHE A 284 -4.77 -13.54 7.32
N ARG A 285 -4.46 -12.38 7.91
CA ARG A 285 -5.42 -11.65 8.76
C ARG A 285 -6.38 -10.74 7.99
N ARG A 286 -6.03 -10.33 6.77
CA ARG A 286 -6.78 -9.33 6.00
C ARG A 286 -6.95 -9.71 4.53
N SER A 287 -5.88 -10.11 3.85
CA SER A 287 -5.95 -10.37 2.41
C SER A 287 -6.75 -11.62 2.06
N ILE A 288 -6.54 -12.75 2.77
CA ILE A 288 -7.29 -13.99 2.51
C ILE A 288 -8.80 -13.77 2.69
N PRO A 289 -9.30 -13.22 3.83
CA PRO A 289 -10.73 -12.96 3.99
C PRO A 289 -11.30 -12.03 2.91
N PHE A 290 -10.58 -10.95 2.56
CA PHE A 290 -11.03 -10.01 1.54
C PHE A 290 -11.10 -10.66 0.15
N GLN A 291 -10.03 -11.33 -0.28
CA GLN A 291 -9.97 -11.96 -1.58
C GLN A 291 -10.98 -13.12 -1.69
N TYR A 292 -11.16 -13.92 -0.64
CA TYR A 292 -12.16 -14.99 -0.65
C TYR A 292 -13.59 -14.44 -0.67
N GLY A 293 -13.84 -13.32 0.02
CA GLY A 293 -15.14 -12.66 0.02
C GLY A 293 -15.55 -12.11 -1.34
N ILE A 294 -14.60 -11.62 -2.15
CA ILE A 294 -14.87 -11.07 -3.48
C ILE A 294 -14.86 -12.15 -4.57
N TRP A 295 -13.94 -13.11 -4.48
CA TRP A 295 -13.63 -14.02 -5.60
C TRP A 295 -14.11 -15.46 -5.38
N GLY A 296 -14.52 -15.81 -4.16
CA GLY A 296 -14.62 -17.20 -3.72
C GLY A 296 -13.25 -17.83 -3.43
N ALA A 297 -13.24 -18.95 -2.70
CA ALA A 297 -12.00 -19.55 -2.18
C ALA A 297 -11.06 -20.07 -3.29
N GLU A 298 -11.60 -20.72 -4.31
CA GLU A 298 -10.77 -21.31 -5.37
C GLU A 298 -10.06 -20.25 -6.21
N PHE A 299 -10.81 -19.28 -6.76
CA PHE A 299 -10.24 -18.21 -7.56
C PHE A 299 -9.44 -17.22 -6.70
N GLY A 300 -9.94 -16.89 -5.50
CA GLY A 300 -9.23 -16.05 -4.54
C GLY A 300 -7.85 -16.58 -4.16
N THR A 301 -7.68 -17.91 -4.05
CA THR A 301 -6.35 -18.53 -3.82
C THR A 301 -5.40 -18.26 -4.97
N LYS A 302 -5.85 -18.38 -6.23
CA LYS A 302 -5.05 -18.08 -7.44
C LYS A 302 -4.60 -16.61 -7.43
N VAL A 303 -5.52 -15.69 -7.12
CA VAL A 303 -5.24 -14.26 -7.00
C VAL A 303 -4.18 -13.97 -5.94
N ILE A 304 -4.30 -14.56 -4.75
CA ILE A 304 -3.34 -14.37 -3.65
C ILE A 304 -1.97 -14.90 -4.03
N ALA A 305 -1.90 -16.11 -4.61
CA ALA A 305 -0.64 -16.75 -4.97
C ALA A 305 0.13 -15.90 -6.01
N VAL A 306 -0.54 -15.48 -7.08
CA VAL A 306 0.07 -14.67 -8.14
C VAL A 306 0.49 -13.30 -7.62
N ASN A 307 -0.36 -12.60 -6.88
CA ASN A 307 -0.01 -11.29 -6.31
C ASN A 307 1.15 -11.38 -5.32
N THR A 308 1.20 -12.45 -4.53
CA THR A 308 2.30 -12.69 -3.57
C THR A 308 3.60 -12.95 -4.32
N ALA A 309 3.58 -13.85 -5.30
CA ALA A 309 4.76 -14.21 -6.09
C ALA A 309 5.34 -12.98 -6.81
N LEU A 310 4.49 -12.21 -7.50
CA LEU A 310 4.92 -11.01 -8.22
C LEU A 310 5.48 -9.95 -7.25
N LYS A 311 4.84 -9.73 -6.10
CA LYS A 311 5.38 -8.81 -5.07
C LYS A 311 6.74 -9.26 -4.56
N LEU A 312 6.90 -10.54 -4.23
CA LEU A 312 8.19 -11.07 -3.77
C LEU A 312 9.28 -10.85 -4.82
N VAL A 313 9.03 -11.23 -6.07
CA VAL A 313 9.98 -11.07 -7.18
C VAL A 313 10.40 -9.60 -7.33
N PHE A 314 9.45 -8.69 -7.49
CA PHE A 314 9.77 -7.29 -7.75
C PHE A 314 10.34 -6.54 -6.53
N ILE A 315 9.93 -6.91 -5.31
CA ILE A 315 10.57 -6.36 -4.11
C ILE A 315 12.02 -6.86 -4.01
N SER A 316 12.28 -8.15 -4.23
CA SER A 316 13.63 -8.70 -4.22
C SER A 316 14.53 -8.05 -5.27
N VAL A 317 14.02 -7.83 -6.49
CA VAL A 317 14.74 -7.09 -7.53
C VAL A 317 15.03 -5.66 -7.08
N ALA A 318 14.05 -4.94 -6.55
CA ALA A 318 14.25 -3.57 -6.07
C ALA A 318 15.27 -3.49 -4.93
N VAL A 319 15.22 -4.39 -3.96
CA VAL A 319 16.20 -4.49 -2.87
C VAL A 319 17.60 -4.75 -3.42
N THR A 320 17.73 -5.68 -4.37
CA THR A 320 19.02 -6.00 -5.01
C THR A 320 19.58 -4.78 -5.73
N LEU A 321 18.76 -4.05 -6.50
CA LEU A 321 19.18 -2.83 -7.21
C LEU A 321 19.56 -1.69 -6.26
N LEU A 322 18.87 -1.56 -5.12
CA LEU A 322 19.18 -0.53 -4.12
C LEU A 322 20.50 -0.80 -3.38
N LEU A 323 20.83 -2.07 -3.17
CA LEU A 323 22.02 -2.51 -2.44
C LEU A 323 23.19 -2.84 -3.36
N ALA A 324 22.99 -2.83 -4.69
CA ALA A 324 24.05 -3.03 -5.65
C ALA A 324 25.14 -1.94 -5.50
N PRO A 325 26.43 -2.31 -5.57
CA PRO A 325 27.50 -1.32 -5.56
C PRO A 325 27.34 -0.40 -6.77
N VAL A 326 27.37 0.92 -6.52
CA VAL A 326 27.40 1.91 -7.60
C VAL A 326 28.86 2.09 -7.96
N TRP A 327 29.22 1.61 -9.14
CA TRP A 327 30.55 1.78 -9.72
C TRP A 327 30.74 3.22 -10.21
#